data_AF-A0A527U431-F1
#
_entry.id   AF-A0A527U431-F1
#
_cell.length_a   1.000
_cell.length_b   1.000
_cell.length_c   1.000
_cell.angle_alpha   90.00
_cell.angle_beta   90.00
_cell.angle_gamma   90.00
#
_symmetry.space_group_name_H-M   'P 1'
#
loop_
_entity.id
_entity.type
_entity.pdbx_description
1 polymer ?
#
loop_
_entity_poly.entity_id
_entity_poly.type
_entity_poly.pdbx_seq_one_letter_code
_entity_poly.pdbx_strand_id
1 'polypeptide(L)' 'MDAPSLVPTLDDLRCELDRAERDLVCADMIDNFQRRDIEMDAARRRRDDIKAQIARIEETR' A
#
# COMPACT_ATOMS: atom_id res chain seq x y z
N MET A 1 -16.87 23.69 3.50
CA MET A 1 -15.72 22.77 3.35
C MET A 1 -16.30 21.37 3.49
N ASP A 2 -16.31 20.61 2.40
CA ASP A 2 -16.72 19.20 2.46
C ASP A 2 -15.75 18.46 3.38
N ALA A 3 -16.28 17.68 4.32
CA ALA A 3 -15.46 16.84 5.17
C ALA A 3 -14.69 15.85 4.29
N PRO A 4 -13.38 15.61 4.52
CA PRO A 4 -12.68 14.57 3.78
C PRO A 4 -13.42 13.26 3.98
N SER A 5 -13.81 12.63 2.88
CA SER A 5 -14.40 11.29 2.90
C SER A 5 -13.53 10.38 3.76
N LEU A 6 -14.10 9.81 4.82
CA LEU A 6 -13.44 8.81 5.66
C LEU A 6 -13.12 7.52 4.87
N VAL A 7 -13.76 7.36 3.71
CA VAL A 7 -13.53 6.24 2.80
C VAL A 7 -12.50 6.67 1.75
N PRO A 8 -11.36 5.96 1.62
CA PRO A 8 -10.38 6.22 0.58
C PRO A 8 -11.03 6.14 -0.81
N THR A 9 -10.78 7.12 -1.65
CA THR A 9 -11.18 7.05 -3.06
C THR A 9 -10.28 6.06 -3.82
N LEU A 10 -10.68 5.67 -5.04
CA LEU A 10 -9.85 4.83 -5.90
C LEU A 10 -8.48 5.48 -6.19
N ASP A 11 -8.45 6.80 -6.37
CA ASP A 11 -7.20 7.53 -6.61
C ASP A 11 -6.35 7.61 -5.35
N ASP A 12 -6.95 7.69 -4.15
CA ASP A 12 -6.22 7.58 -2.88
C ASP A 12 -5.57 6.20 -2.75
N LEU A 13 -6.31 5.13 -3.06
CA LEU A 13 -5.78 3.76 -3.02
C LEU A 13 -4.65 3.55 -4.02
N ARG A 14 -4.73 4.16 -5.22
CA ARG A 14 -3.64 4.12 -6.20
C ARG A 14 -2.39 4.86 -5.70
N CYS A 15 -2.58 6.06 -5.13
CA CYS A 15 -1.47 6.81 -4.51
C CYS A 15 -0.83 6.03 -3.35
N GLU A 16 -1.64 5.35 -2.54
CA GLU A 16 -1.17 4.49 -1.45
C GLU A 16 -0.47 3.23 -1.96
N LEU A 17 -0.93 2.66 -3.08
CA LEU A 17 -0.26 1.54 -3.73
C LEU A 17 1.15 1.93 -4.19
N ASP A 18 1.28 3.07 -4.87
CA ASP A 18 2.58 3.61 -5.32
C ASP A 18 3.52 3.90 -4.14
N ARG A 19 2.98 4.28 -2.97
CA ARG A 19 3.76 4.43 -1.73
C ARG A 19 4.24 3.07 -1.23
N ALA A 20 3.35 2.10 -1.10
CA ALA A 20 3.69 0.76 -0.64
C ALA A 20 4.71 0.06 -1.55
N GLU A 21 4.64 0.28 -2.87
CA GLU A 21 5.62 -0.26 -3.82
C GLU A 21 6.99 0.41 -3.70
N ARG A 22 7.04 1.72 -3.42
CA ARG A 22 8.30 2.39 -3.07
C ARG A 22 8.87 1.94 -1.74
N ASP A 23 8.01 1.73 -0.74
CA ASP A 23 8.43 1.23 0.57
C ASP A 23 9.09 -0.15 0.46
N LEU A 24 8.64 -1.01 -0.47
CA LEU A 24 9.30 -2.28 -0.77
C LEU A 24 10.74 -2.10 -1.28
N VAL A 25 10.93 -1.16 -2.20
CA VAL A 25 12.27 -0.83 -2.73
C VAL A 25 13.15 -0.28 -1.61
N CYS A 26 12.61 0.60 -0.76
CA CYS A 26 13.31 1.13 0.41
C CYS A 26 13.68 0.03 1.42
N ALA A 27 12.76 -0.90 1.69
CA ALA A 27 12.99 -2.00 2.61
C ALA A 27 14.12 -2.92 2.09
N ASP A 28 14.15 -3.23 0.80
CA ASP A 28 15.18 -4.08 0.18
C ASP A 28 16.60 -3.50 0.33
N MET A 29 16.72 -2.16 0.38
CA MET A 29 17.99 -1.46 0.61
C MET A 29 18.47 -1.48 2.07
N ILE A 30 17.73 -2.08 3.00
CA ILE A 30 18.14 -2.16 4.41
C ILE A 30 19.24 -3.23 4.58
N ASP A 31 20.42 -2.81 5.03
CA ASP A 31 21.56 -3.72 5.26
C ASP A 31 21.31 -4.73 6.40
N ASN A 32 20.54 -4.34 7.41
CA ASN A 32 20.19 -5.24 8.51
C ASN A 32 19.16 -6.27 8.03
N PHE A 33 19.62 -7.51 7.81
CA PHE A 33 18.81 -8.60 7.30
C PHE A 33 17.48 -8.80 8.04
N GLN A 34 17.50 -8.85 9.37
CA GLN A 34 16.29 -9.06 10.16
C GLN A 34 15.30 -7.90 10.01
N ARG A 35 15.82 -6.66 10.00
CA ARG A 35 14.98 -5.47 9.82
C ARG A 35 14.44 -5.40 8.40
N ARG A 36 15.25 -5.72 7.39
CA ARG A 36 14.83 -5.82 5.99
C ARG A 36 13.65 -6.77 5.84
N ASP A 37 13.75 -7.99 6.36
CA ASP A 37 12.69 -8.99 6.22
C ASP A 37 11.37 -8.51 6.86
N ILE A 38 11.43 -7.91 8.06
CA ILE A 38 10.25 -7.36 8.75
C ILE A 38 9.59 -6.25 7.92
N GLU A 39 10.37 -5.30 7.43
CA GLU A 39 9.86 -4.15 6.66
C GLU A 39 9.34 -4.58 5.28
N MET A 40 10.03 -5.51 4.62
CA MET A 40 9.57 -6.09 3.35
C MET A 40 8.25 -6.83 3.52
N ASP A 41 8.10 -7.64 4.57
CA ASP A 41 6.85 -8.35 4.84
C ASP A 41 5.70 -7.40 5.17
N ALA A 42 5.96 -6.35 5.95
CA ALA A 42 4.98 -5.32 6.26
C ALA A 42 4.52 -4.58 4.99
N ALA A 43 5.47 -4.16 4.15
CA ALA A 43 5.17 -3.46 2.90
C ALA A 43 4.46 -4.39 1.88
N ARG A 44 4.80 -5.68 1.83
CA ARG A 44 4.12 -6.68 0.98
C ARG A 44 2.65 -6.84 1.39
N ARG A 45 2.39 -7.04 2.68
CA ARG A 45 1.03 -7.14 3.21
C ARG A 45 0.21 -5.90 2.88
N ARG A 46 0.77 -4.72 3.12
CA ARG A 46 0.10 -3.45 2.80
C ARG A 46 -0.22 -3.32 1.31
N ARG A 47 0.72 -3.65 0.42
CA ARG A 47 0.51 -3.64 -1.03
C ARG A 47 -0.64 -4.57 -1.43
N ASP A 48 -0.65 -5.79 -0.91
CA ASP A 48 -1.64 -6.80 -1.27
C ASP A 48 -3.04 -6.43 -0.75
N ASP A 49 -3.11 -5.88 0.47
CA ASP A 49 -4.36 -5.36 1.04
C ASP A 49 -4.94 -4.20 0.21
N ILE A 50 -4.09 -3.28 -0.27
CA ILE A 50 -4.51 -2.18 -1.14
C ILE A 50 -4.96 -2.70 -2.50
N LYS A 51 -4.23 -3.64 -3.11
CA LYS A 51 -4.64 -4.27 -4.38
C LYS A 51 -6.00 -4.96 -4.24
N ALA A 52 -6.24 -5.65 -3.13
CA ALA A 52 -7.53 -6.28 -2.85
C ALA A 52 -8.67 -5.27 -2.62
N GLN A 53 -8.37 -4.08 -2.07
CA GLN A 53 -9.36 -3.00 -1.96
C GLN A 53 -9.69 -2.40 -3.32
N ILE A 54 -8.68 -2.13 -4.15
CA ILE A 54 -8.85 -1.63 -5.53
C ILE A 54 -9.71 -2.61 -6.34
N ALA A 55 -9.34 -3.89 -6.35
CA ALA A 55 -10.07 -4.92 -7.09
C ALA A 55 -11.55 -4.98 -6.68
N ARG A 56 -11.85 -4.93 -5.38
CA ARG A 56 -13.24 -4.90 -4.88
C ARG A 56 -14.02 -3.68 -5.37
N ILE A 57 -13.39 -2.50 -5.41
CA ILE A 57 -14.04 -1.28 -5.91
C ILE A 57 -14.29 -1.39 -7.42
N GLU A 58 -13.32 -1.90 -8.17
CA GLU A 58 -13.42 -2.07 -9.63
C GLU A 58 -14.45 -3.13 -10.02
N GLU A 59 -14.61 -4.21 -9.25
CA GLU A 59 -15.67 -5.22 -9.44
C GLU A 59 -17.09 -4.68 -9.17
N THR A 60 -17.21 -3.67 -8.32
CA THR A 60 -18.51 -3.04 -7.97
C THR A 60 -18.92 -1.90 -8.91
N ARG A 61 -18.14 -1.62 -9.96
CA ARG A 61 -18.42 -0.61 -10.99
C ARG A 61 -18.92 -1.24 -12.29
#